data_AF-A0A8S8YW04-F1
#
_entry.id   AF-A0A8S8YW04-F1
#
_cell.length_a   1.000
_cell.length_b   1.000
_cell.length_c   1.000
_cell.angle_alpha   90.00
_cell.angle_beta   90.00
_cell.angle_gamma   90.00
#
_symmetry.space_group_name_H-M   'P 1'
#
loop_
_entity.id
_entity.type
_entity.pdbx_description
1 polymer ?
#
loop_
_entity_poly.entity_id
_entity_poly.type
_entity_poly.pdbx_seq_one_letter_code
_entity_poly.pdbx_strand_id
1 'polypeptide(L)' 'MSLGEVDTLNLLTDKLNNLFEESQGYYESFLDTNNMYKEGKLTEREFFQKLGDYVVAYSALEFLSIKVIFEIKKSR' A
#
# COMPACT_ATOMS: atom_id res chain seq x y z
N MET A 1 -20.27 2.61 32.34
CA MET A 1 -19.50 3.05 31.17
C MET A 1 -19.25 1.83 30.31
N SER A 2 -19.89 1.74 29.14
CA SER A 2 -19.54 0.71 28.15
C SER A 2 -18.09 0.99 27.73
N LEU A 3 -17.23 -0.03 27.71
CA LEU A 3 -15.93 0.07 27.04
C LEU A 3 -16.21 0.54 25.62
N GLY A 4 -15.92 1.81 25.34
CA GLY A 4 -16.39 2.51 24.15
C GLY A 4 -16.09 1.70 22.90
N GLU A 5 -17.09 1.50 22.04
CA GLU A 5 -16.90 0.86 20.75
C GLU A 5 -15.72 1.52 20.05
N VAL A 6 -14.70 0.71 19.71
CA VAL A 6 -13.58 1.17 18.92
C VAL A 6 -14.16 1.68 17.60
N ASP A 7 -13.95 2.96 17.32
CA ASP A 7 -14.28 3.56 16.03
C ASP A 7 -13.39 2.96 14.94
N THR A 8 -13.83 1.80 14.48
CA THR A 8 -13.07 0.93 13.59
C THR A 8 -12.92 1.57 12.23
N LEU A 9 -13.93 2.35 11.80
CA LEU A 9 -13.88 3.07 10.53
C LEU A 9 -12.82 4.19 10.57
N ASN A 10 -12.80 5.02 11.62
CA ASN A 10 -11.77 6.05 11.75
C ASN A 10 -10.38 5.43 11.85
N LEU A 11 -10.21 4.39 12.68
CA LEU A 11 -8.92 3.70 12.81
C LEU A 11 -8.40 3.12 11.48
N LEU A 12 -9.28 2.49 10.68
CA LEU A 12 -8.91 1.93 9.38
C LEU A 12 -8.61 3.03 8.36
N THR A 13 -9.35 4.14 8.41
CA THR A 13 -9.16 5.28 7.50
C THR A 13 -7.83 5.99 7.78
N ASP A 14 -7.47 6.22 9.05
CA ASP A 14 -6.18 6.80 9.44
C ASP A 14 -5.01 5.93 8.98
N LYS A 15 -5.12 4.61 9.19
CA LYS A 15 -4.12 3.65 8.69
C LYS A 15 -4.02 3.65 7.17
N LEU A 16 -5.15 3.77 6.48
CA LEU A 16 -5.17 3.81 5.02
C LEU A 16 -4.47 5.07 4.52
N ASN A 17 -4.69 6.22 5.15
CA ASN A 17 -4.03 7.46 4.77
C ASN A 17 -2.51 7.39 4.97
N ASN A 18 -2.05 6.89 6.13
CA ASN A 18 -0.62 6.72 6.38
C ASN A 18 0.02 5.77 5.35
N LEU A 19 -0.63 4.63 5.09
CA LEU A 19 -0.13 3.66 4.11
C LEU A 19 -0.12 4.24 2.69
N PHE A 20 -1.09 5.09 2.34
CA PHE A 20 -1.14 5.78 1.06
C PHE A 20 0.02 6.75 0.89
N GLU A 21 0.32 7.55 1.91
CA GLU A 21 1.47 8.47 1.92
C GLU A 21 2.80 7.71 1.79
N GLU A 22 2.98 6.61 2.51
CA GLU A 22 4.16 5.73 2.39
C GLU A 22 4.27 5.10 0.99
N SER A 23 3.12 4.72 0.39
CA SER A 23 3.04 4.08 -0.93
C SER A 23 3.52 4.99 -2.07
N GLN A 24 3.49 6.31 -1.90
CA GLN A 24 3.98 7.25 -2.92
C GLN A 24 5.46 7.05 -3.24
N GLY A 25 6.29 6.79 -2.22
CA GLY A 25 7.71 6.51 -2.41
C GLY A 25 7.97 5.21 -3.17
N TYR A 26 7.12 4.21 -2.98
CA TYR A 26 7.23 2.92 -3.68
C TYR A 26 6.90 3.05 -5.17
N TYR A 27 5.93 3.88 -5.55
CA TYR A 27 5.60 4.15 -6.95
C TYR A 27 6.78 4.80 -7.70
N GLU A 28 7.35 5.86 -7.14
CA GLU A 28 8.51 6.53 -7.74
C GLU A 28 9.72 5.61 -7.82
N SER A 29 9.99 4.85 -6.75
CA SER A 29 11.07 3.85 -6.74
C SER A 29 10.87 2.76 -7.81
N PHE A 30 9.62 2.36 -8.09
CA PHE A 30 9.33 1.39 -9.15
C PHE A 30 9.60 1.99 -10.53
N LEU A 31 9.18 3.24 -10.78
CA LEU A 31 9.45 3.90 -12.06
C LEU A 31 10.95 4.01 -12.34
N ASP A 32 11.74 4.42 -11.34
CA ASP A 32 13.20 4.48 -11.44
C ASP A 32 13.81 3.11 -11.70
N THR A 33 13.42 2.10 -10.91
CA THR A 33 13.85 0.70 -11.08
C THR A 33 13.57 0.18 -12.49
N ASN A 34 12.40 0.47 -13.05
CA ASN A 34 12.01 0.07 -14.40
C ASN A 34 12.86 0.77 -15.48
N ASN A 35 13.17 2.06 -15.30
CA ASN A 35 14.05 2.79 -16.22
C ASN A 35 15.48 2.24 -16.16
N MET A 36 16.03 2.03 -14.96
CA MET A 36 17.36 1.44 -14.78
C MET A 36 17.46 0.04 -15.41
N TYR A 37 16.43 -0.79 -15.28
CA TYR A 37 16.39 -2.11 -15.91
C TYR A 37 16.39 -2.02 -17.44
N LYS A 38 15.57 -1.13 -18.02
CA LYS A 38 15.54 -0.88 -19.48
C LYS A 38 16.86 -0.35 -20.01
N GLU A 39 17.59 0.41 -19.21
CA GLU A 39 18.93 0.91 -19.52
C GLU A 39 20.04 -0.15 -19.34
N GLY A 40 19.68 -1.37 -18.91
CA GLY A 40 20.64 -2.45 -18.65
C GLY A 40 21.49 -2.24 -17.40
N LYS A 41 21.09 -1.33 -16.51
CA LYS A 41 21.79 -1.00 -15.25
C LYS A 41 21.42 -1.91 -14.09
N LEU A 42 20.41 -2.76 -14.25
CA LEU A 42 20.00 -3.77 -13.26
C LEU A 42 19.98 -5.15 -13.91
N THR A 43 20.39 -6.16 -13.16
CA THR A 43 20.14 -7.54 -13.54
C THR A 43 18.66 -7.88 -13.39
N GLU A 44 18.21 -8.91 -14.11
CA GLU A 44 16.84 -9.43 -14.00
C GLU A 44 16.47 -9.77 -12.55
N ARG A 45 17.39 -10.40 -11.80
CA ARG A 45 17.20 -10.74 -10.38
C ARG A 45 16.98 -9.49 -9.52
N GLU A 46 17.81 -8.47 -9.67
CA GLU A 46 17.68 -7.22 -8.91
C GLU A 46 16.39 -6.47 -9.24
N PHE A 47 16.01 -6.46 -10.51
CA PHE A 47 14.76 -5.89 -10.98
C PHE A 47 13.56 -6.60 -10.33
N PHE A 48 13.48 -7.93 -10.42
CA PHE A 48 12.35 -8.68 -9.85
C PHE A 48 12.28 -8.60 -8.33
N GLN A 49 13.42 -8.49 -7.64
CA GLN A 49 13.43 -8.30 -6.19
C GLN A 49 12.79 -6.95 -5.80
N LYS A 50 13.23 -5.86 -6.45
CA LYS A 50 12.66 -4.52 -6.25
C LYS A 50 11.19 -4.41 -6.69
N LEU A 51 10.82 -5.08 -7.79
CA LEU A 51 9.44 -5.18 -8.23
C LEU A 51 8.58 -5.92 -7.20
N GLY A 52 9.11 -6.98 -6.59
CA GLY A 52 8.46 -7.71 -5.51
C GLY A 52 8.12 -6.81 -4.32
N ASP A 53 9.07 -5.98 -3.89
CA ASP A 53 8.86 -5.03 -2.79
C ASP A 53 7.73 -4.04 -3.12
N TYR A 54 7.71 -3.49 -4.33
CA TYR A 54 6.63 -2.61 -4.81
C TYR A 54 5.27 -3.32 -4.81
N VAL A 55 5.19 -4.55 -5.34
CA VAL A 55 3.96 -5.33 -5.39
C VAL A 55 3.43 -5.63 -3.99
N VAL A 56 4.30 -5.95 -3.02
CA VAL A 56 3.90 -6.18 -1.63
C VAL A 56 3.30 -4.92 -1.02
N ALA A 57 3.97 -3.76 -1.16
CA ALA A 57 3.47 -2.49 -0.65
C ALA A 57 2.11 -2.12 -1.24
N TYR A 58 1.97 -2.24 -2.57
CA TYR A 58 0.72 -1.90 -3.26
C TYR A 58 -0.42 -2.87 -2.90
N SER A 59 -0.14 -4.16 -2.73
CA SER A 59 -1.13 -5.15 -2.30
C SER A 59 -1.66 -4.86 -0.89
N ALA A 60 -0.81 -4.37 0.02
CA ALA A 60 -1.23 -3.97 1.36
C ALA A 60 -2.18 -2.76 1.32
N LEU A 61 -1.88 -1.77 0.46
CA LEU A 61 -2.73 -0.60 0.24
C LEU A 61 -4.11 -0.99 -0.30
N GLU A 62 -4.14 -1.86 -1.32
CA GLU A 62 -5.39 -2.36 -1.89
C GLU A 62 -6.22 -3.15 -0.86
N PHE A 63 -5.57 -4.04 -0.11
CA PHE A 63 -6.23 -4.82 0.94
C PHE A 63 -6.87 -3.94 2.02
N LEU A 64 -6.15 -2.91 2.48
CA LEU A 64 -6.69 -2.00 3.49
C LEU A 64 -7.81 -1.13 2.93
N SER A 65 -7.71 -0.71 1.67
CA SER A 65 -8.78 0.02 0.97
C SER A 65 -10.08 -0.79 0.93
N ILE A 66 -10.00 -2.08 0.59
CA ILE A 66 -11.16 -3.00 0.59
C ILE A 66 -11.75 -3.13 2.00
N LYS A 67 -10.91 -3.22 3.04
CA LYS A 67 -11.40 -3.27 4.43
C LYS A 67 -12.16 -2.01 4.83
N VAL A 68 -11.65 -0.83 4.48
CA VAL A 68 -12.35 0.46 4.73
C VAL A 68 -13.71 0.45 4.03
N ILE A 69 -13.77 0.02 2.76
CA ILE A 69 -15.03 -0.07 2.00
C ILE A 69 -16.04 -1.00 2.70
N PHE A 70 -15.59 -2.16 3.19
CA PHE A 70 -16.47 -3.08 3.93
C PHE A 70 -16.96 -2.50 5.26
N GLU A 71 -16.12 -1.76 6.00
CA GLU A 71 -16.57 -1.12 7.23
C GLU A 71 -17.58 0.00 6.94
N ILE A 72 -17.37 0.82 5.91
CA ILE A 72 -18.35 1.82 5.46
C ILE A 72 -19.70 1.17 5.14
N LYS A 73 -19.70 0.00 4.47
CA LYS A 73 -20.92 -0.73 4.14
C LYS A 73 -21.62 -1.27 5.39
N LYS A 74 -20.88 -1.70 6.41
CA LYS A 74 -21.40 -2.24 7.67
C LYS A 74 -21.96 -1.15 8.58
N SER A 75 -21.40 0.05 8.54
CA SER A 75 -21.85 1.21 9.33
C SER A 75 -23.11 1.89 8.78
N ARG A 76 -23.68 1.38 7.68
CA ARG A 76 -24.92 1.87 7.06
C ARG A 76 -26.12 0.98 7.37
#